data_AF-A0A6P0Z4E0-F1
#
_entry.id   AF-A0A6P0Z4E0-F1
#
_cell.length_a   1.000
_cell.length_b   1.000
_cell.length_c   1.000
_cell.angle_alpha   90.00
_cell.angle_beta   90.00
_cell.angle_gamma   90.00
#
_symmetry.space_group_name_H-M   'P 1'
#
loop_
_entity.id
_entity.type
_entity.pdbx_description
1 polymer ?
#
loop_
_entity_poly.entity_id
_entity_poly.type
_entity_poly.pdbx_seq_one_letter_code
_entity_poly.pdbx_strand_id
1 'polypeptide(L)' 'VEIANKYSLTPAQLALAFVRSRWFVTSAIISVTTIAQLKENLSSIKVELDEQILAEIDAVHSHYPNPTP' A
#
# COMPACT_ATOMS: atom_id res chain seq x y z
N VAL A 1 8.22 5.80 -2.35
CA VAL A 1 8.58 5.75 -0.91
C VAL A 1 8.18 7.04 -0.20
N GLU A 2 8.37 8.19 -0.85
CA GLU A 2 8.05 9.51 -0.28
C GLU A 2 6.61 9.65 0.24
N ILE A 3 5.61 9.16 -0.51
CA ILE A 3 4.20 9.17 -0.09
C ILE A 3 4.04 8.42 1.26
N ALA A 4 4.59 7.22 1.38
CA ALA A 4 4.47 6.43 2.61
C ALA A 4 5.08 7.19 3.82
N ASN A 5 6.29 7.74 3.64
CA ASN A 5 6.96 8.52 4.69
C ASN A 5 6.16 9.78 5.10
N LYS A 6 5.53 10.47 4.13
CA LYS A 6 4.69 11.65 4.38
C LYS A 6 3.52 11.33 5.32
N TYR A 7 2.95 10.14 5.18
CA TYR A 7 1.83 9.67 6.00
C TYR A 7 2.27 8.80 7.20
N SER A 8 3.57 8.78 7.53
CA SER A 8 4.13 7.93 8.61
C SER A 8 3.79 6.44 8.46
N LEU A 9 3.64 5.98 7.22
CA LEU A 9 3.39 4.60 6.84
C LEU A 9 4.66 3.96 6.30
N THR A 10 4.79 2.66 6.47
CA THR A 10 5.81 1.92 5.73
C THR A 10 5.36 1.69 4.28
N PRO A 11 6.30 1.56 3.33
CA PRO A 11 5.94 1.26 1.94
C PRO A 11 5.11 -0.02 1.80
N ALA A 12 5.38 -1.03 2.63
CA ALA A 12 4.63 -2.28 2.66
C ALA A 12 3.19 -2.06 3.13
N GLN A 13 2.99 -1.26 4.20
CA GLN A 13 1.66 -0.91 4.68
C GLN A 13 0.85 -0.16 3.62
N LEU A 14 1.45 0.84 2.98
CA LEU A 14 0.80 1.62 1.93
C LEU A 14 0.38 0.73 0.75
N ALA A 15 1.27 -0.14 0.28
CA ALA A 15 0.99 -1.02 -0.84
C ALA A 15 -0.13 -2.03 -0.52
N LEU A 16 -0.10 -2.64 0.67
CA LEU A 16 -1.12 -3.60 1.09
C LEU A 16 -2.49 -2.92 1.30
N ALA A 17 -2.50 -1.73 1.90
CA ALA A 17 -3.73 -0.95 2.05
C ALA A 17 -4.31 -0.56 0.68
N PHE A 18 -3.46 -0.20 -0.29
CA PHE A 18 -3.90 0.13 -1.64
C PHE A 18 -4.53 -1.05 -2.35
N VAL A 19 -3.88 -2.22 -2.35
CA VAL A 19 -4.40 -3.44 -2.97
C VAL A 19 -5.75 -3.83 -2.36
N ARG A 20 -5.85 -3.80 -1.03
CA ARG A 20 -7.09 -4.15 -0.31
C ARG A 20 -8.22 -3.13 -0.51
N SER A 21 -7.90 -1.86 -0.77
CA SER A 21 -8.92 -0.82 -1.02
C SER A 21 -9.73 -1.05 -2.29
N ARG A 22 -9.26 -1.91 -3.21
CA ARG A 22 -9.93 -2.16 -4.49
C ARG A 22 -11.10 -3.13 -4.29
N TRP A 23 -12.26 -2.76 -4.81
CA TRP A 23 -13.51 -3.50 -4.66
C TRP A 23 -13.46 -4.96 -5.16
N PHE A 24 -12.57 -5.28 -6.10
CA PHE A 24 -12.43 -6.62 -6.69
C PHE A 24 -11.42 -7.51 -5.95
N VAL A 25 -10.80 -7.02 -4.87
CA VAL A 25 -9.80 -7.77 -4.10
C VAL A 25 -10.43 -8.32 -2.82
N THR A 26 -10.66 -9.64 -2.78
CA THR A 26 -11.17 -10.32 -1.58
C THR A 26 -10.09 -10.52 -0.52
N SER A 27 -8.86 -10.85 -0.94
CA SER A 27 -7.74 -11.13 -0.04
C SER A 27 -6.42 -10.79 -0.70
N ALA A 28 -5.48 -10.27 0.09
CA ALA A 28 -4.11 -10.00 -0.32
C ALA A 28 -3.18 -11.11 0.23
N ILE A 29 -2.51 -11.82 -0.67
CA ILE A 29 -1.54 -12.86 -0.30
C ILE A 29 -0.22 -12.19 0.04
N ILE A 30 0.28 -12.40 1.26
CA ILE A 30 1.55 -11.86 1.73
C ILE A 30 2.56 -12.97 2.00
N SER A 31 3.82 -12.73 1.65
CA SER A 31 4.94 -13.58 2.03
C SER A 31 5.92 -12.77 2.88
N VAL A 32 6.44 -13.39 3.94
CA VAL A 32 7.32 -12.76 4.93
C VAL A 32 8.37 -13.77 5.37
N THR A 33 9.59 -13.31 5.62
CA THR A 33 10.69 -14.16 6.12
C THR A 33 10.91 -14.01 7.62
N THR A 34 10.33 -12.99 8.25
CA THR A 34 10.48 -12.70 9.68
C THR A 34 9.14 -12.38 10.34
N ILE A 35 9.05 -12.60 11.66
CA ILE A 35 7.86 -12.26 12.47
C ILE A 35 7.64 -10.74 12.53
N ALA A 36 8.71 -9.94 12.49
CA ALA A 36 8.60 -8.48 12.48
C ALA A 36 7.86 -7.99 11.24
N GLN A 37 8.21 -8.51 10.05
CA GLN A 37 7.52 -8.20 8.80
C GLN A 37 6.07 -8.69 8.81
N LEU A 38 5.80 -9.85 9.43
CA LEU A 38 4.42 -10.31 9.58
C LEU A 38 3.58 -9.29 10.36
N LYS A 39 4.10 -8.81 11.51
CA LYS A 39 3.41 -7.82 12.34
C LYS A 39 3.22 -6.49 11.60
N GLU A 40 4.24 -6.05 10.87
CA GLU A 40 4.17 -4.86 10.01
C GLU A 40 3.08 -5.01 8.94
N ASN A 41 3.08 -6.11 8.20
CA ASN A 41 2.10 -6.36 7.15
C ASN A 41 0.67 -6.49 7.70
N LEU A 42 0.49 -7.11 8.86
CA LEU A 42 -0.83 -7.19 9.51
C LEU A 42 -1.33 -5.83 9.99
N SER A 43 -0.43 -4.94 10.40
CA SER A 43 -0.82 -3.59 10.83
C SER A 43 -1.38 -2.73 9.69
N SER A 44 -1.08 -3.09 8.42
CA SER A 44 -1.68 -2.46 7.24
C SER A 44 -3.21 -2.59 7.19
N ILE A 45 -3.79 -3.56 7.92
CA ILE A 45 -5.24 -3.75 8.01
C ILE A 45 -5.94 -2.53 8.63
N LYS A 46 -5.25 -1.78 9.50
CA LYS A 46 -5.79 -0.59 10.16
C LYS A 46 -5.57 0.70 9.35
N VAL A 47 -4.87 0.62 8.24
CA VAL A 47 -4.56 1.77 7.39
C VAL A 47 -5.71 1.94 6.41
N GLU A 48 -6.40 3.07 6.53
CA GLU A 48 -7.38 3.55 5.56
C GLU A 48 -6.72 4.63 4.69
N LEU A 49 -6.88 4.50 3.38
CA LEU A 49 -6.34 5.46 2.42
C LEU A 49 -7.38 6.52 2.14
N ASP A 50 -7.09 7.74 2.56
CA ASP A 50 -7.91 8.90 2.25
C ASP A 50 -7.81 9.26 0.76
N GLU A 51 -8.78 10.00 0.25
CA GLU A 51 -8.84 10.44 -1.15
C GLU A 51 -7.57 11.22 -1.55
N GLN A 52 -6.99 11.97 -0.63
CA GLN A 52 -5.72 12.69 -0.85
C GLN A 52 -4.55 11.74 -1.13
N ILE A 53 -4.45 10.64 -0.38
CA ILE A 53 -3.38 9.65 -0.55
C ILE A 53 -3.56 8.94 -1.90
N LEU A 54 -4.81 8.62 -2.25
CA LEU A 54 -5.14 8.01 -3.53
C LEU A 54 -4.80 8.94 -4.71
N ALA A 55 -5.12 10.23 -4.61
CA ALA A 55 -4.78 11.20 -5.64
C ALA A 55 -3.26 11.34 -5.83
N GLU A 56 -2.47 11.29 -4.75
CA GLU A 56 -1.00 11.28 -4.85
C GLU A 56 -0.48 10.01 -5.53
N ILE A 57 -1.05 8.84 -5.21
CA ILE A 57 -0.70 7.57 -5.86
C ILE A 57 -1.03 7.62 -7.35
N ASP A 58 -2.21 8.12 -7.71
CA ASP A 58 -2.67 8.23 -9.09
C ASP A 58 -1.81 9.22 -9.90
N ALA A 59 -1.35 10.32 -9.30
CA ALA A 59 -0.42 11.24 -9.93
C ALA A 59 0.90 10.55 -10.30
N VAL A 60 1.47 9.77 -9.36
CA VAL A 60 2.69 8.99 -9.64
C VAL A 60 2.45 7.91 -10.69
N HIS A 61 1.31 7.21 -10.64
CA HIS A 61 0.93 6.21 -11.63
C HIS A 61 0.74 6.83 -13.02
N SER A 62 0.21 8.06 -13.11
CA SER A 62 0.08 8.78 -14.37
C SER A 62 1.43 9.16 -14.98
N HIS A 63 2.45 9.42 -14.16
CA HIS A 63 3.81 9.67 -14.64
C HIS A 63 4.55 8.39 -15.04
N TYR A 64 4.28 7.28 -14.34
CA TYR A 64 4.89 5.98 -14.58
C TYR A 64 3.80 4.89 -14.72
N PRO A 65 3.10 4.87 -15.87
CA PRO A 65 2.05 3.88 -16.09
C PRO A 65 2.67 2.49 -16.28
N ASN A 66 2.20 1.52 -15.51
CA ASN A 66 2.57 0.09 -15.58
C ASN A 66 4.07 -0.17 -15.82
N PRO A 67 4.95 0.25 -14.90
CA PRO A 67 6.40 0.12 -15.07
C PRO A 67 6.87 -1.35 -15.05
N THR A 68 6.06 -2.24 -14.45
CA THR A 68 6.30 -3.68 -14.35
C THR A 68 5.00 -4.42 -14.65
N PRO A 69 4.81 -4.92 -15.89
CA PRO A 69 3.65 -5.73 -16.27
C PRO A 69 3.69 -7.16 -15.73
#